data_AF-J9EER1-F1
#
_entry.id   AF-J9EER1-F1
#
_cell.length_a   1.000
_cell.length_b   1.000
_cell.length_c   1.000
_cell.angle_alpha   90.00
_cell.angle_beta   90.00
_cell.angle_gamma   90.00
#
_symmetry.space_group_name_H-M   'P 1'
#
loop_
_entity.id
_entity.type
_entity.pdbx_description
1 polymer ?
#
loop_
_entity_poly.entity_id
_entity_poly.type
_entity_poly.pdbx_seq_one_letter_code
_entity_poly.pdbx_strand_id
1 'polypeptide(L)'
;MSCLQVSLSVLSLITVVISWPDGAPCTHSVFDSMNPLEAVEHSGGLQLTVPPYQIAVRQKCYWMNQPIELNLKGNTSTDRFRGFAIQPISYKGPNQGKRIGQFLRLDDNGSWQQQCFRFKNSVTHSHDEKKKQIKLWWKNELSDDDYVQFVATVVKAQREFWVKSVKSIPIPPCRIEKNGTQDYVPEPITPPPPVRHFVREFVV
;
A
#
# COMPACT_ATOMS: atom_id res chain seq x y z
N MET A 1 15.24 44.31 -52.02
CA MET A 1 13.99 43.78 -51.44
C MET A 1 14.40 42.58 -50.60
N SER A 2 14.61 42.77 -49.29
CA SER A 2 13.62 42.49 -48.23
C SER A 2 13.17 41.02 -48.30
N CYS A 3 13.17 40.22 -47.25
CA CYS A 3 13.34 40.43 -45.83
C CYS A 3 13.58 39.03 -45.24
N LEU A 4 14.12 39.00 -44.04
CA LEU A 4 14.31 37.82 -43.20
C LEU A 4 13.13 36.84 -43.27
N GLN A 5 13.43 35.59 -43.59
CA GLN A 5 12.70 34.45 -43.02
C GLN A 5 13.73 33.49 -42.43
N VAL A 6 14.35 33.92 -41.33
CA VAL A 6 14.93 32.98 -40.37
C VAL A 6 13.74 32.32 -39.70
N SER A 7 13.23 31.26 -40.33
CA SER A 7 12.23 30.37 -39.76
C SER A 7 12.90 29.64 -38.59
N LEU A 8 12.89 30.29 -37.43
CA LEU A 8 13.22 29.66 -36.16
C LEU A 8 12.07 28.69 -35.84
N SER A 9 12.13 27.51 -36.44
CA SER A 9 11.24 26.39 -36.14
C SER A 9 11.50 25.98 -34.70
N VAL A 10 10.78 26.57 -33.76
CA VAL A 10 10.74 26.13 -32.36
C VAL A 10 10.10 24.75 -32.37
N LEU A 11 10.94 23.73 -32.55
CA LEU A 11 10.57 22.34 -32.40
C LEU A 11 10.30 22.15 -30.90
N SER A 12 9.04 22.33 -30.50
CA SER A 12 8.56 21.98 -29.18
C SER A 12 8.69 20.47 -29.04
N LEU A 13 9.86 20.00 -28.60
CA LEU A 13 9.99 18.64 -28.06
C LEU A 13 9.09 18.57 -26.83
N ILE A 14 7.88 18.05 -27.02
CA ILE A 14 7.06 17.56 -25.91
C ILE A 14 7.77 16.31 -25.42
N THR A 15 8.78 16.48 -24.57
CA THR A 15 9.26 15.39 -23.73
C THR A 15 8.11 15.05 -22.80
N VAL A 16 7.36 14.01 -23.12
CA VAL A 16 6.40 13.42 -22.20
C VAL A 16 7.21 12.91 -21.02
N VAL A 17 7.25 13.70 -19.95
CA VAL A 17 7.86 13.28 -18.69
C VAL A 17 6.98 12.16 -18.17
N ILE A 18 7.45 10.92 -18.31
CA ILE A 18 6.81 9.75 -17.69
C ILE A 18 7.16 9.82 -16.20
N SER A 19 6.49 10.71 -15.46
CA SER A 19 6.62 10.77 -14.00
C SER A 19 5.80 9.64 -13.40
N TRP A 20 6.44 8.81 -12.59
CA TRP A 20 5.72 7.92 -11.69
C TRP A 20 4.97 8.75 -10.66
N PRO A 21 3.72 8.43 -10.32
CA PRO A 21 3.01 9.16 -9.28
C PRO A 21 3.68 8.95 -7.91
N ASP A 22 3.76 10.02 -7.12
CA ASP A 22 4.20 9.98 -5.73
C ASP A 22 3.08 9.40 -4.86
N GLY A 23 2.98 8.07 -4.83
CA GLY A 23 2.00 7.36 -4.02
C GLY A 23 0.77 6.87 -4.77
N ALA A 24 -0.06 6.11 -4.06
CA ALA A 24 -1.32 5.60 -4.60
C ALA A 24 -2.39 6.72 -4.71
N PRO A 25 -3.14 6.80 -5.84
CA PRO A 25 -4.18 7.81 -6.04
C PRO A 25 -5.24 7.88 -4.93
N CYS A 26 -5.70 9.09 -4.59
CA CYS A 26 -6.82 9.30 -3.65
C CYS A 26 -8.19 9.13 -4.32
N THR A 27 -8.47 7.93 -4.84
CA THR A 27 -9.82 7.52 -5.27
C THR A 27 -10.34 6.40 -4.38
N HIS A 28 -11.67 6.31 -4.22
CA HIS A 28 -12.27 5.24 -3.42
C HIS A 28 -11.92 3.85 -3.95
N SER A 29 -11.91 3.66 -5.29
CA SER A 29 -11.61 2.36 -5.87
C SER A 29 -10.20 1.90 -5.51
N VAL A 30 -9.18 2.75 -5.71
CA VAL A 30 -7.78 2.46 -5.34
C VAL A 30 -7.63 2.27 -3.83
N PHE A 31 -8.25 3.14 -3.03
CA PHE A 31 -8.15 3.10 -1.58
C PHE A 31 -8.74 1.80 -0.99
N ASP A 32 -9.89 1.35 -1.48
CA ASP A 32 -10.55 0.14 -0.96
C ASP A 32 -9.99 -1.15 -1.57
N SER A 33 -9.68 -1.15 -2.87
CA SER A 33 -9.17 -2.34 -3.55
C SER A 33 -7.69 -2.60 -3.24
N MET A 34 -6.91 -1.54 -2.96
CA MET A 34 -5.45 -1.56 -2.91
C MET A 34 -4.84 -2.19 -4.18
N ASN A 35 -5.53 -2.10 -5.32
CA ASN A 35 -5.20 -2.82 -6.54
C ASN A 35 -4.55 -1.88 -7.57
N PRO A 36 -3.27 -2.07 -7.95
CA PRO A 36 -2.62 -1.25 -8.98
C PRO A 36 -3.29 -1.37 -10.35
N LEU A 37 -4.04 -2.46 -10.61
CA LEU A 37 -4.79 -2.65 -11.86
C LEU A 37 -5.91 -1.63 -12.08
N GLU A 38 -6.28 -0.85 -11.06
CA GLU A 38 -7.16 0.32 -11.22
C GLU A 38 -6.61 1.32 -12.25
N ALA A 39 -5.29 1.30 -12.47
CA ALA A 39 -4.61 2.09 -13.47
C ALA A 39 -4.11 1.19 -14.62
N VAL A 40 -4.46 1.55 -15.86
CA VAL A 40 -4.26 0.72 -17.06
C VAL A 40 -2.79 0.39 -17.31
N GLU A 41 -1.87 1.25 -16.88
CA GLU A 41 -0.44 1.10 -17.06
C GLU A 41 0.16 -0.08 -16.29
N HIS A 42 -0.53 -0.56 -15.25
CA HIS A 42 -0.16 -1.75 -14.46
C HIS A 42 -0.76 -3.05 -15.05
N SER A 43 -1.52 -2.98 -16.14
CA SER A 43 -2.15 -4.15 -16.75
C SER A 43 -1.13 -5.23 -17.10
N GLY A 44 -1.47 -6.48 -16.76
CA GLY A 44 -0.62 -7.65 -16.99
C GLY A 44 0.50 -7.87 -15.97
N GLY A 45 0.58 -7.04 -14.90
CA GLY A 45 1.66 -7.14 -13.92
C GLY A 45 1.39 -7.96 -12.66
N LEU A 46 0.16 -8.42 -12.48
CA LEU A 46 -0.29 -9.14 -11.28
C LEU A 46 0.49 -10.44 -11.10
N GLN A 47 1.07 -10.62 -9.92
CA GLN A 47 1.73 -11.84 -9.49
C GLN A 47 0.84 -12.58 -8.47
N LEU A 48 0.68 -13.89 -8.69
CA LEU A 48 -0.03 -14.80 -7.77
C LEU A 48 0.92 -15.76 -7.03
N THR A 49 2.23 -15.55 -7.18
CA THR A 49 3.28 -16.27 -6.47
C THR A 49 3.46 -15.71 -5.06
N VAL A 50 4.16 -16.45 -4.20
CA VAL A 50 4.53 -15.94 -2.86
C VAL A 50 5.38 -14.67 -3.01
N PRO A 51 4.97 -13.53 -2.42
CA PRO A 51 5.72 -12.29 -2.54
C PRO A 51 7.08 -12.40 -1.84
N PRO A 52 8.16 -11.83 -2.42
CA PRO A 52 9.49 -11.83 -1.80
C PRO A 52 9.64 -10.74 -0.72
N TYR A 53 8.55 -10.44 -0.01
CA TYR A 53 8.45 -9.38 0.97
C TYR A 53 7.70 -9.87 2.20
N GLN A 54 7.96 -9.20 3.33
CA GLN A 54 7.28 -9.48 4.59
C GLN A 54 7.04 -8.21 5.40
N ILE A 55 6.01 -8.25 6.24
CA ILE A 55 5.75 -7.23 7.26
C ILE A 55 6.15 -7.82 8.61
N ALA A 56 7.25 -7.31 9.16
CA ALA A 56 7.70 -7.67 10.50
C ALA A 56 7.12 -6.68 11.51
N VAL A 57 6.28 -7.14 12.42
CA VAL A 57 5.78 -6.36 13.55
C VAL A 57 6.68 -6.60 14.75
N ARG A 58 7.17 -5.53 15.37
CA ARG A 58 8.13 -5.64 16.48
C ARG A 58 7.48 -6.20 17.75
N GLN A 59 6.24 -5.79 18.01
CA GLN A 59 5.48 -6.24 19.17
C GLN A 59 4.62 -7.46 18.85
N LYS A 60 4.47 -8.38 19.80
CA LYS A 60 3.63 -9.57 19.65
C LYS A 60 2.14 -9.29 19.87
N CYS A 61 1.82 -8.25 20.63
CA CYS A 61 0.48 -7.77 20.94
C CYS A 61 0.51 -6.24 21.05
N TYR A 62 -0.65 -5.59 21.11
CA TYR A 62 -0.74 -4.13 21.28
C TYR A 62 -1.59 -3.71 22.47
N TRP A 63 -1.30 -2.52 23.01
CA TRP A 63 -2.15 -1.81 23.96
C TRP A 63 -2.84 -0.62 23.28
N MET A 64 -4.01 -0.23 23.77
CA MET A 64 -4.65 1.01 23.30
C MET A 64 -3.72 2.20 23.49
N ASN A 65 -3.76 3.13 22.55
CA ASN A 65 -3.01 4.39 22.54
C ASN A 65 -1.47 4.23 22.57
N GLN A 66 -0.95 3.00 22.53
CA GLN A 66 0.48 2.74 22.47
C GLN A 66 0.92 2.50 21.02
N PRO A 67 1.84 3.32 20.48
CA PRO A 67 2.43 3.07 19.18
C PRO A 67 3.23 1.76 19.14
N ILE A 68 3.05 1.00 18.07
CA ILE A 68 3.84 -0.18 17.73
C ILE A 68 4.60 0.07 16.44
N GLU A 69 5.71 -0.66 16.27
CA GLU A 69 6.59 -0.56 15.12
C GLU A 69 6.33 -1.73 14.16
N LEU A 70 6.17 -1.43 12.88
CA LEU A 70 6.11 -2.41 11.80
C LEU A 70 7.12 -2.06 10.70
N ASN A 71 7.69 -3.07 10.07
CA ASN A 71 8.66 -2.92 8.99
C ASN A 71 8.23 -3.74 7.77
N LEU A 72 7.90 -3.08 6.66
CA LEU A 72 7.78 -3.73 5.35
C LEU A 72 9.18 -3.87 4.77
N LYS A 73 9.63 -5.08 4.43
CA LYS A 73 10.98 -5.32 3.91
C LYS A 73 11.02 -6.45 2.90
N GLY A 74 12.03 -6.42 2.04
CA GLY A 74 12.44 -7.57 1.22
C GLY A 74 12.91 -8.74 2.09
N ASN A 75 12.71 -9.96 1.58
CA ASN A 75 13.23 -11.16 2.22
C ASN A 75 14.75 -11.25 2.09
N THR A 76 15.30 -10.78 0.97
CA THR A 76 16.74 -10.70 0.72
C THR A 76 17.20 -9.28 0.42
N SER A 77 18.52 -9.07 0.26
CA SER A 77 19.10 -7.76 -0.03
C SER A 77 18.79 -7.24 -1.45
N THR A 78 18.39 -8.14 -2.36
CA THR A 78 18.04 -7.83 -3.76
C THR A 78 16.53 -7.56 -3.94
N ASP A 79 15.70 -7.98 -3.00
CA ASP A 79 14.24 -7.78 -3.01
C ASP A 79 13.88 -6.34 -2.64
N ARG A 80 14.02 -5.44 -3.61
CA ARG A 80 13.63 -4.04 -3.48
C ARG A 80 12.29 -3.75 -4.13
N PHE A 81 11.50 -2.89 -3.53
CA PHE A 81 10.21 -2.43 -4.04
C PHE A 81 10.21 -0.92 -4.29
N ARG A 82 9.36 -0.45 -5.19
CA ARG A 82 9.22 0.97 -5.53
C ARG A 82 8.01 1.59 -4.83
N GLY A 83 6.89 0.89 -4.90
CA GLY A 83 5.62 1.33 -4.35
C GLY A 83 4.99 0.30 -3.41
N PHE A 84 4.08 0.78 -2.57
CA PHE A 84 3.28 -0.05 -1.69
C PHE A 84 2.03 0.69 -1.23
N ALA A 85 1.05 -0.08 -0.75
CA ALA A 85 -0.05 0.41 0.07
C ALA A 85 -0.22 -0.56 1.24
N ILE A 86 -0.31 -0.06 2.47
CA ILE A 86 -0.51 -0.89 3.68
C ILE A 86 -1.76 -0.41 4.41
N GLN A 87 -2.56 -1.36 4.88
CA GLN A 87 -3.74 -1.12 5.71
C GLN A 87 -3.76 -2.09 6.91
N PRO A 88 -4.12 -1.62 8.12
CA PRO A 88 -4.39 -2.44 9.29
C PRO A 88 -5.82 -2.96 9.25
N ILE A 89 -6.00 -4.28 9.17
CA ILE A 89 -7.30 -4.93 8.98
C ILE A 89 -7.64 -5.77 10.20
N SER A 90 -8.89 -5.72 10.67
CA SER A 90 -9.40 -6.67 11.65
C SER A 90 -9.39 -8.07 11.04
N TYR A 91 -8.63 -8.96 11.66
CA TYR A 91 -8.33 -10.31 11.16
C TYR A 91 -9.50 -11.26 11.36
N LYS A 92 -10.22 -11.14 12.47
CA LYS A 92 -11.33 -12.04 12.85
C LYS A 92 -12.36 -11.34 13.72
N GLY A 93 -13.53 -11.95 13.84
CA GLY A 93 -14.63 -11.44 14.66
C GLY A 93 -15.58 -10.51 13.88
N PRO A 94 -16.44 -9.76 14.57
CA PRO A 94 -17.54 -9.00 13.95
C PRO A 94 -17.06 -7.84 13.05
N ASN A 95 -15.81 -7.41 13.21
CA ASN A 95 -15.21 -6.35 12.40
C ASN A 95 -14.31 -6.88 11.29
N GLN A 96 -14.27 -8.19 11.05
CA GLN A 96 -13.37 -8.80 10.07
C GLN A 96 -13.41 -8.06 8.72
N GLY A 97 -12.23 -7.75 8.18
CA GLY A 97 -12.07 -7.02 6.92
C GLY A 97 -12.17 -5.49 7.05
N LYS A 98 -12.60 -4.94 8.18
CA LYS A 98 -12.61 -3.49 8.42
C LYS A 98 -11.22 -2.98 8.79
N ARG A 99 -10.94 -1.72 8.43
CA ARG A 99 -9.69 -1.03 8.80
C ARG A 99 -9.74 -0.54 10.24
N ILE A 100 -8.69 -0.83 11.03
CA ILE A 100 -8.63 -0.53 12.48
C ILE A 100 -7.42 0.33 12.84
N GLY A 101 -7.62 1.32 13.70
CA GLY A 101 -6.55 2.21 14.18
C GLY A 101 -6.02 3.16 13.12
N GLN A 102 -4.83 3.72 13.35
CA GLN A 102 -4.22 4.71 12.48
C GLN A 102 -2.70 4.60 12.43
N PHE A 103 -2.14 4.95 11.28
CA PHE A 103 -0.71 5.16 11.12
C PHE A 103 -0.28 6.50 11.72
N LEU A 104 0.97 6.55 12.17
CA LEU A 104 1.63 7.73 12.70
C LEU A 104 2.85 8.04 11.84
N ARG A 105 3.02 9.32 11.51
CA ARG A 105 4.24 9.81 10.86
C ARG A 105 5.22 10.22 11.95
N LEU A 106 6.05 9.29 12.41
CA LEU A 106 7.09 9.57 13.41
C LEU A 106 8.47 9.83 12.78
N ASP A 107 8.67 9.38 11.54
CA ASP A 107 9.91 9.54 10.77
C ASP A 107 9.60 9.83 9.29
N ASP A 108 10.51 10.54 8.61
CA ASP A 108 10.46 10.75 7.16
C ASP A 108 11.34 9.71 6.47
N ASN A 109 10.73 8.66 5.93
CA ASN A 109 11.46 7.48 5.45
C ASN A 109 11.01 6.99 4.07
N GLY A 110 10.39 7.87 3.28
CA GLY A 110 9.86 7.53 1.96
C GLY A 110 8.43 6.96 1.99
N SER A 111 7.67 7.24 3.06
CA SER A 111 6.26 6.93 3.19
C SER A 111 5.40 8.15 3.48
N TRP A 112 4.19 8.16 2.91
CA TRP A 112 3.14 9.12 3.23
C TRP A 112 1.92 8.39 3.77
N GLN A 113 1.38 8.91 4.87
CA GLN A 113 0.04 8.54 5.27
C GLN A 113 -0.94 8.99 4.17
N GLN A 114 -1.75 8.06 3.67
CA GLN A 114 -2.82 8.40 2.73
C GLN A 114 -3.91 9.11 3.53
N GLN A 115 -3.83 10.44 3.60
CA GLN A 115 -4.86 11.29 4.20
C GLN A 115 -6.08 11.46 3.26
N CYS A 116 -6.37 10.45 2.44
CA CYS A 116 -7.53 10.45 1.59
C CYS A 116 -8.78 10.33 2.49
N PHE A 117 -9.80 11.15 2.22
CA PHE A 117 -11.12 11.06 2.89
C PHE A 117 -11.08 11.20 4.42
N ARG A 118 -10.08 11.92 4.97
CA ARG A 118 -9.84 12.09 6.42
C ARG A 118 -9.50 10.80 7.17
N PHE A 119 -9.27 9.69 6.46
CA PHE A 119 -8.80 8.47 7.09
C PHE A 119 -7.30 8.51 7.30
N LYS A 120 -6.86 7.88 8.39
CA LYS A 120 -5.45 7.75 8.79
C LYS A 120 -4.99 6.29 8.83
N ASN A 121 -5.82 5.38 8.33
CA ASN A 121 -5.67 3.93 8.38
C ASN A 121 -5.06 3.35 7.08
N SER A 122 -4.42 4.17 6.26
CA SER A 122 -3.67 3.69 5.10
C SER A 122 -2.42 4.52 4.86
N VAL A 123 -1.38 3.89 4.32
CA VAL A 123 -0.08 4.49 4.04
C VAL A 123 0.46 3.95 2.73
N THR A 124 1.14 4.81 1.97
CA THR A 124 1.75 4.50 0.68
C THR A 124 3.16 5.09 0.57
N HIS A 125 3.91 4.70 -0.45
CA HIS A 125 5.19 5.32 -0.80
C HIS A 125 5.04 6.80 -1.18
N SER A 126 6.07 7.60 -0.93
CA SER A 126 6.09 9.03 -1.29
C SER A 126 6.93 9.37 -2.52
N HIS A 127 7.63 8.39 -3.08
CA HIS A 127 8.47 8.51 -4.28
C HIS A 127 8.75 7.10 -4.82
N ASP A 128 9.20 6.99 -6.07
CA ASP A 128 9.38 5.70 -6.78
C ASP A 128 10.75 5.03 -6.56
N GLU A 129 11.64 5.64 -5.76
CA GLU A 129 12.96 5.06 -5.51
C GLU A 129 12.88 3.65 -4.91
N LYS A 130 13.86 2.81 -5.26
CA LYS A 130 13.93 1.42 -4.80
C LYS A 130 14.26 1.33 -3.31
N LYS A 131 13.31 0.86 -2.52
CA LYS A 131 13.39 0.68 -1.06
C LYS A 131 13.72 -0.77 -0.72
N LYS A 132 14.60 -0.97 0.25
CA LYS A 132 14.86 -2.30 0.86
C LYS A 132 13.89 -2.58 2.00
N GLN A 133 13.58 -1.55 2.77
CA GLN A 133 12.69 -1.60 3.91
C GLN A 133 12.03 -0.24 4.13
N ILE A 134 10.88 -0.25 4.78
CA ILE A 134 10.12 0.90 5.23
C ILE A 134 9.69 0.65 6.67
N LYS A 135 9.93 1.62 7.55
CA LYS A 135 9.48 1.57 8.94
C LYS A 135 8.17 2.33 9.08
N LEU A 136 7.24 1.84 9.86
CA LEU A 136 5.96 2.48 10.07
C LEU A 136 5.54 2.33 11.52
N TRP A 137 4.70 3.26 11.95
CA TRP A 137 4.18 3.29 13.29
C TRP A 137 2.66 3.27 13.25
N TRP A 138 2.05 2.44 14.08
CA TRP A 138 0.59 2.31 14.15
C TRP A 138 0.14 2.31 15.61
N LYS A 139 -1.05 2.87 15.87
CA LYS A 139 -1.75 2.70 17.15
C LYS A 139 -3.23 2.52 16.94
N ASN A 140 -3.87 1.83 17.89
CA ASN A 140 -5.32 1.79 18.01
C ASN A 140 -5.78 2.68 19.17
N GLU A 141 -6.74 3.56 18.93
CA GLU A 141 -7.29 4.48 19.94
C GLU A 141 -8.73 4.13 20.33
N LEU A 142 -9.40 3.29 19.54
CA LEU A 142 -10.85 3.09 19.63
C LEU A 142 -11.22 1.85 20.45
N SER A 143 -10.50 0.75 20.29
CA SER A 143 -10.77 -0.50 21.00
C SER A 143 -9.50 -1.31 21.24
N ASP A 144 -9.64 -2.37 22.01
CA ASP A 144 -8.65 -3.42 22.22
C ASP A 144 -9.31 -4.81 22.20
N ASP A 145 -10.25 -4.99 21.28
CA ASP A 145 -10.92 -6.27 21.01
C ASP A 145 -10.46 -6.96 19.73
N ASP A 146 -9.95 -6.18 18.78
CA ASP A 146 -9.64 -6.65 17.43
C ASP A 146 -8.23 -7.26 17.34
N TYR A 147 -8.14 -8.44 16.74
CA TYR A 147 -6.88 -8.94 16.23
C TYR A 147 -6.57 -8.17 14.94
N VAL A 148 -5.42 -7.51 14.88
CA VAL A 148 -5.08 -6.65 13.73
C VAL A 148 -4.02 -7.33 12.88
N GLN A 149 -4.28 -7.45 11.59
CA GLN A 149 -3.33 -7.90 10.59
C GLN A 149 -2.97 -6.74 9.66
N PHE A 150 -1.68 -6.51 9.46
CA PHE A 150 -1.22 -5.55 8.48
C PHE A 150 -1.18 -6.22 7.12
N VAL A 151 -1.92 -5.68 6.16
CA VAL A 151 -2.05 -6.20 4.81
C VAL A 151 -1.46 -5.19 3.86
N ALA A 152 -0.65 -5.66 2.91
CA ALA A 152 -0.02 -4.80 1.92
C ALA A 152 -0.17 -5.31 0.50
N THR A 153 -0.30 -4.33 -0.39
CA THR A 153 0.03 -4.45 -1.80
C THR A 153 1.44 -3.89 -2.01
N VAL A 154 2.28 -4.62 -2.73
CA VAL A 154 3.67 -4.21 -3.01
C VAL A 154 3.93 -4.20 -4.51
N VAL A 155 4.51 -3.11 -4.99
CA VAL A 155 4.87 -2.88 -6.39
C VAL A 155 6.38 -2.87 -6.53
N LYS A 156 6.92 -3.89 -7.23
CA LYS A 156 8.34 -3.98 -7.54
C LYS A 156 8.69 -3.21 -8.80
N ALA A 157 7.87 -3.40 -9.84
CA ALA A 157 7.95 -2.72 -11.11
C ALA A 157 6.54 -2.50 -11.67
N GLN A 158 6.42 -1.73 -12.75
CA GLN A 158 5.14 -1.33 -13.33
C GLN A 158 4.25 -2.53 -13.65
N ARG A 159 4.87 -3.61 -14.10
CA ARG A 159 4.22 -4.88 -14.42
C ARG A 159 4.71 -6.04 -13.54
N GLU A 160 5.04 -5.77 -12.27
CA GLU A 160 5.40 -6.80 -11.30
C GLU A 160 4.96 -6.36 -9.90
N PHE A 161 3.82 -6.89 -9.43
CA PHE A 161 3.25 -6.53 -8.12
C PHE A 161 2.35 -7.63 -7.53
N TRP A 162 2.16 -7.57 -6.22
CA TRP A 162 1.33 -8.48 -5.44
C TRP A 162 0.24 -7.70 -4.71
N VAL A 163 -1.02 -8.09 -4.86
CA VAL A 163 -2.18 -7.36 -4.33
C VAL A 163 -2.69 -7.99 -3.05
N LYS A 164 -2.66 -7.25 -1.95
CA LYS A 164 -3.10 -7.71 -0.61
C LYS A 164 -2.49 -9.06 -0.16
N SER A 165 -1.34 -9.43 -0.72
CA SER A 165 -0.73 -10.75 -0.51
C SER A 165 0.41 -10.74 0.50
N VAL A 166 0.96 -9.57 0.85
CA VAL A 166 1.96 -9.44 1.91
C VAL A 166 1.21 -9.17 3.20
N LYS A 167 1.13 -10.16 4.08
CA LYS A 167 0.36 -10.10 5.33
C LYS A 167 1.28 -10.33 6.53
N SER A 168 1.12 -9.54 7.59
CA SER A 168 1.79 -9.82 8.87
C SER A 168 1.14 -11.02 9.58
N ILE A 169 1.83 -11.56 10.59
CA ILE A 169 1.14 -12.33 11.63
C ILE A 169 0.13 -11.37 12.30
N PRO A 170 -1.14 -11.79 12.52
CA PRO A 170 -2.10 -10.99 13.27
C PRO A 170 -1.59 -10.74 14.69
N ILE A 171 -1.77 -9.51 15.18
CA ILE A 171 -1.45 -9.16 16.56
C ILE A 171 -2.73 -9.01 17.39
N PRO A 172 -2.85 -9.71 18.51
CA PRO A 172 -3.95 -9.53 19.44
C PRO A 172 -3.77 -8.26 20.30
N PRO A 173 -4.85 -7.79 20.93
CA PRO A 173 -4.75 -6.94 22.10
C PRO A 173 -4.02 -7.66 23.23
N CYS A 174 -3.10 -6.99 23.92
CA CYS A 174 -2.32 -7.59 25.00
C CYS A 174 -3.17 -8.04 26.19
N ARG A 175 -4.38 -7.48 26.37
CA ARG A 175 -5.33 -7.97 27.38
C ARG A 175 -5.93 -9.33 27.06
N ILE A 176 -5.99 -9.71 25.78
CA ILE A 176 -6.52 -11.00 25.32
C ILE A 176 -5.40 -12.04 25.29
N GLU A 177 -4.28 -11.72 24.64
CA GLU A 177 -3.22 -12.71 24.39
C GLU A 177 -1.83 -12.03 24.36
N LYS A 178 -1.15 -12.03 25.50
CA LYS A 178 0.16 -11.36 25.66
C LYS A 178 1.27 -11.97 24.81
N ASN A 179 1.18 -13.26 24.51
CA ASN A 179 2.21 -13.98 23.76
C ASN A 179 2.09 -13.79 22.24
N GLY A 180 1.07 -13.05 21.76
CA GLY A 180 0.77 -12.91 20.34
C GLY A 180 0.14 -14.17 19.75
N THR A 181 -0.41 -14.05 18.55
CA THR A 181 -1.05 -15.17 17.84
C THR A 181 -0.04 -16.29 17.56
N GLN A 182 -0.27 -17.45 18.14
CA GLN A 182 0.47 -18.68 17.85
C GLN A 182 -0.14 -19.40 16.64
N ASP A 183 0.66 -20.23 15.97
CA ASP A 183 0.22 -21.14 14.91
C ASP A 183 -0.52 -20.48 13.73
N TYR A 184 -0.15 -19.23 13.40
CA TYR A 184 -0.69 -18.53 12.24
C TYR A 184 -0.31 -19.24 10.94
N VAL A 185 -1.33 -19.65 10.18
CA VAL A 185 -1.18 -20.20 8.83
C VAL A 185 -1.64 -19.17 7.80
N PRO A 186 -0.76 -18.71 6.90
CA PRO A 186 -1.16 -17.80 5.83
C PRO A 186 -2.23 -18.40 4.91
N GLU A 187 -3.24 -17.60 4.59
CA GLU A 187 -4.23 -17.96 3.56
C GLU A 187 -3.57 -18.07 2.18
N PRO A 188 -4.08 -18.94 1.29
CA PRO A 188 -3.64 -19.01 -0.10
C PRO A 188 -3.78 -17.66 -0.81
N ILE A 189 -2.87 -17.38 -1.75
CA ILE A 189 -2.93 -16.17 -2.58
C ILE A 189 -4.06 -16.34 -3.60
N THR A 190 -5.04 -15.44 -3.55
CA THR A 190 -6.17 -15.40 -4.48
C THR A 190 -6.08 -14.16 -5.37
N PRO A 191 -6.60 -14.23 -6.61
CA PRO A 191 -6.67 -13.06 -7.46
C PRO A 191 -7.59 -11.99 -6.84
N PRO A 192 -7.23 -10.70 -6.96
CA PRO A 192 -8.11 -9.63 -6.50
C PRO A 192 -9.41 -9.59 -7.34
N PRO A 193 -10.49 -9.02 -6.79
CA PRO A 193 -11.71 -8.77 -7.56
C PRO A 193 -11.42 -8.00 -8.85
N PRO A 194 -12.18 -8.23 -9.94
CA PRO A 194 -12.05 -7.47 -11.17
C PRO A 194 -12.19 -5.96 -10.91
N VAL A 195 -11.39 -5.17 -11.62
CA VAL A 195 -11.46 -3.71 -11.58
C VAL A 195 -12.80 -3.28 -12.14
N ARG A 196 -13.49 -2.37 -11.45
CA ARG A 196 -14.72 -1.77 -11.97
C ARG A 196 -14.32 -0.78 -13.06
N HIS A 197 -14.45 -1.16 -14.32
CA HIS A 197 -14.41 -0.17 -15.39
C HIS A 197 -15.57 0.81 -15.16
N PHE A 198 -15.29 2.10 -15.09
CA PHE A 198 -16.33 3.11 -15.21
C PHE A 198 -17.00 2.89 -16.56
N VAL A 199 -18.19 2.29 -16.56
CA VAL A 199 -19.11 2.42 -17.68
C VAL A 199 -19.42 3.91 -17.72
N ARG A 200 -18.88 4.63 -18.70
CA ARG A 200 -19.48 5.91 -19.08
C ARG A 200 -20.86 5.55 -19.59
N GLU A 201 -21.85 5.60 -18.71
CA GLU A 201 -23.23 5.72 -19.14
C GLU A 201 -23.28 7.03 -19.91
N PHE A 202 -23.25 6.92 -21.23
CA PHE A 202 -23.66 8.00 -22.10
C PHE A 202 -25.13 8.22 -21.78
N VAL A 203 -25.42 9.19 -20.93
CA VAL A 203 -26.76 9.76 -20.86
C VAL A 203 -26.96 10.43 -22.22
N VAL A 204 -27.75 9.78 -23.07
CA VAL A 204 -28.27 10.34 -24.32
C VAL A 204 -29.32 11.39 -23.98
#